data_AF-A0A538U8R6-F1
#
_entry.id   AF-A0A538U8R6-F1
#
_cell.length_a   1.000
_cell.length_b   1.000
_cell.length_c   1.000
_cell.angle_alpha   90.00
_cell.angle_beta   90.00
_cell.angle_gamma   90.00
#
_symmetry.space_group_name_H-M   'P 1'
#
loop_
_entity.id
_entity.type
_entity.pdbx_description
1 polymer ?
#
loop_
_entity_poly.entity_id
_entity_poly.type
_entity_poly.pdbx_seq_one_letter_code
_entity_poly.pdbx_strand_id
1 'polypeptide(L)'
;MPEAVPAFVWVADLVAPGASLLLDEAQSHHVARVCRARAGDLLSLTDGRGGVARGRVAKIAPRVTLEIESTERSPRGSTAVLLCGAPEGQRFDWLVEKLAELGVARVRPIECARRRWASVMVRPDRWRRLAIAALQQSRGRFLLEIESPVSLAAALELEVDRVLAVLADPAGVPPISVALPGSGTTVGVVGPAGGFDQAERSLIQGMGFRAMALSDGRLRTETAALAWAAWWAGGSVGAWEKNGPHLDDRQTRQ
;
A
#
# COMPACT_ATOMS: atom_id res chain seq x y z
N MET A 1 14.97 8.01 24.67
CA MET A 1 14.47 7.57 23.35
C MET A 1 13.23 6.73 23.59
N PRO A 2 12.09 6.97 22.92
CA PRO A 2 10.93 6.11 23.12
C PRO A 2 11.29 4.68 22.72
N GLU A 3 10.98 3.74 23.61
CA GLU A 3 11.30 2.33 23.49
C GLU A 3 10.73 1.79 22.17
N ALA A 4 11.57 1.14 21.36
CA ALA A 4 11.15 0.65 20.05
C ALA A 4 10.08 -0.42 20.24
N VAL A 5 8.84 -0.10 19.86
CA VAL A 5 7.71 -1.05 19.89
C VAL A 5 8.11 -2.32 19.12
N PRO A 6 8.20 -3.49 19.79
CA PRO A 6 8.77 -4.72 19.22
C PRO A 6 7.96 -5.32 18.07
N ALA A 7 6.67 -5.01 17.94
CA ALA A 7 5.85 -5.52 16.84
C ALA A 7 4.74 -4.55 16.39
N PHE A 8 4.47 -4.57 15.08
CA PHE A 8 3.30 -3.96 14.46
C PHE A 8 2.48 -5.08 13.81
N VAL A 9 1.28 -5.36 14.32
CA VAL A 9 0.52 -6.56 13.99
C VAL A 9 -0.79 -6.21 13.30
N TRP A 10 -1.04 -6.80 12.13
CA TRP A 10 -2.35 -6.67 11.49
C TRP A 10 -3.36 -7.60 12.17
N VAL A 11 -4.55 -7.09 12.47
CA VAL A 11 -5.69 -7.83 13.01
C VAL A 11 -6.94 -7.52 12.19
N ALA A 12 -7.91 -8.45 12.15
CA ALA A 12 -9.13 -8.24 11.37
C ALA A 12 -9.93 -7.03 11.87
N ASP A 13 -10.05 -6.88 13.19
CA ASP A 13 -10.77 -5.81 13.84
C ASP A 13 -10.04 -5.34 15.11
N LEU A 14 -10.06 -4.02 15.33
CA LEU A 14 -9.59 -3.43 16.59
C LEU A 14 -10.71 -3.46 17.62
N VAL A 15 -10.34 -3.69 18.88
CA VAL A 15 -11.26 -3.65 20.03
C VAL A 15 -11.08 -2.36 20.82
N ALA A 16 -12.07 -2.00 21.63
CA ALA A 16 -12.05 -0.76 22.41
C ALA A 16 -10.92 -0.76 23.48
N PRO A 17 -10.44 0.44 23.89
CA PRO A 17 -9.56 0.55 25.06
C PRO A 17 -10.15 -0.12 26.30
N GLY A 18 -9.30 -0.77 27.08
CA GLY A 18 -9.68 -1.58 28.25
C GLY A 18 -10.12 -3.01 27.91
N ALA A 19 -10.35 -3.35 26.65
CA ALA A 19 -10.67 -4.72 26.24
C ALA A 19 -9.42 -5.59 26.12
N SER A 20 -9.59 -6.90 26.28
CA SER A 20 -8.58 -7.91 25.98
C SER A 20 -8.74 -8.43 24.55
N LEU A 21 -7.62 -8.56 23.83
CA LEU A 21 -7.55 -9.14 22.49
C LEU A 21 -6.66 -10.39 22.50
N LEU A 22 -7.22 -11.52 22.08
CA LEU A 22 -6.46 -12.76 21.88
C LEU A 22 -5.96 -12.81 20.43
N LEU A 23 -4.64 -12.83 20.24
CA LEU A 23 -4.05 -13.01 18.91
C LEU A 23 -4.27 -14.45 18.42
N ASP A 24 -4.39 -14.62 17.11
CA ASP A 24 -4.43 -15.94 16.49
C ASP A 24 -3.09 -16.69 16.65
N GLU A 25 -3.04 -17.93 16.20
CA GLU A 25 -1.84 -18.77 16.34
C GLU A 25 -0.62 -18.22 15.59
N ALA A 26 -0.82 -17.75 14.35
CA ALA A 26 0.27 -17.24 13.51
C ALA A 26 0.80 -15.91 14.05
N GLN A 27 -0.09 -15.00 14.45
CA GLN A 27 0.23 -13.73 15.10
C GLN A 27 0.94 -13.98 16.44
N SER A 28 0.44 -14.89 17.26
CA SER A 28 1.05 -15.24 18.55
C SER A 28 2.46 -15.80 18.36
N HIS A 29 2.66 -16.70 17.40
CA HIS A 29 3.97 -17.23 17.07
C HIS A 29 4.93 -16.13 16.60
N HIS A 30 4.49 -15.25 15.70
CA HIS A 30 5.29 -14.12 15.23
C HIS A 30 5.72 -13.21 16.38
N VAL A 31 4.77 -12.76 17.21
CA VAL A 31 5.04 -11.87 18.35
C VAL A 31 5.98 -12.52 19.38
N ALA A 32 5.71 -13.77 19.78
CA ALA A 32 6.46 -14.42 20.85
C ALA A 32 7.83 -14.95 20.40
N ARG A 33 7.95 -15.46 19.16
CA ARG A 33 9.18 -16.13 18.69
C ARG A 33 10.03 -15.26 17.78
N VAL A 34 9.41 -14.50 16.87
CA VAL A 34 10.13 -13.68 15.88
C VAL A 34 10.46 -12.32 16.48
N CYS A 35 9.46 -11.62 17.03
CA CYS A 35 9.65 -10.33 17.71
C CYS A 35 10.20 -10.50 19.13
N ARG A 36 10.12 -11.71 19.69
CA ARG A 36 10.61 -12.05 21.05
C ARG A 36 10.00 -11.19 22.15
N ALA A 37 8.75 -10.77 21.97
CA ALA A 37 8.03 -9.97 22.95
C ALA A 37 7.81 -10.75 24.26
N ARG A 38 7.74 -10.02 25.37
CA ARG A 38 7.53 -10.52 26.72
C ARG A 38 6.25 -9.93 27.30
N ALA A 39 5.76 -10.55 28.38
CA ALA A 39 4.68 -9.94 29.16
C ALA A 39 5.14 -8.57 29.68
N GLY A 40 4.27 -7.57 29.56
CA GLY A 40 4.56 -6.17 29.85
C GLY A 40 4.96 -5.34 28.62
N ASP A 41 5.41 -5.94 27.52
CA ASP A 41 5.82 -5.20 26.32
C ASP A 41 4.61 -4.53 25.64
N LEU A 42 4.85 -3.36 25.05
CA LEU A 42 3.85 -2.65 24.23
C LEU A 42 3.94 -3.07 22.78
N LEU A 43 2.81 -3.39 22.15
CA LEU A 43 2.69 -3.65 20.73
C LEU A 43 1.80 -2.61 20.08
N SER A 44 1.98 -2.41 18.77
CA SER A 44 1.02 -1.70 17.94
C SER A 44 0.23 -2.67 17.08
N LEU A 45 -1.05 -2.41 16.90
CA LEU A 45 -1.96 -3.18 16.07
C LEU A 45 -2.52 -2.27 14.98
N THR A 46 -2.84 -2.84 13.82
CA THR A 46 -3.62 -2.13 12.78
C THR A 46 -4.72 -3.02 12.22
N ASP A 47 -5.85 -2.41 11.85
CA ASP A 47 -6.88 -3.09 11.04
C ASP A 47 -6.61 -2.97 9.53
N GLY A 48 -5.61 -2.21 9.11
CA GLY A 48 -5.36 -1.90 7.71
C GLY A 48 -6.43 -1.01 7.07
N ARG A 49 -7.30 -0.38 7.87
CA ARG A 49 -8.38 0.52 7.43
C ARG A 49 -8.23 1.92 8.03
N GLY A 50 -7.02 2.27 8.47
CA GLY A 50 -6.70 3.55 9.11
C GLY A 50 -6.70 3.50 10.64
N GLY A 51 -7.13 2.39 11.24
CA GLY A 51 -7.09 2.18 12.67
C GLY A 51 -5.71 1.71 13.15
N VAL A 52 -5.25 2.27 14.26
CA VAL A 52 -4.09 1.79 15.01
C VAL A 52 -4.47 1.68 16.48
N ALA A 53 -4.06 0.60 17.14
CA ALA A 53 -4.19 0.45 18.58
C ALA A 53 -2.83 0.23 19.23
N ARG A 54 -2.70 0.64 20.50
CA ARG A 54 -1.60 0.24 21.36
C ARG A 54 -2.12 -0.76 22.37
N GLY A 55 -1.43 -1.89 22.50
CA GLY A 55 -1.81 -2.94 23.43
C GLY A 55 -0.61 -3.48 24.19
N ARG A 56 -0.78 -3.76 25.47
CA ARG A 56 0.25 -4.36 26.31
C ARG A 56 0.10 -5.87 26.33
N VAL A 57 1.21 -6.60 26.22
CA VAL A 57 1.21 -8.06 26.35
C VAL A 57 0.87 -8.44 27.79
N ALA A 58 -0.36 -8.89 28.01
CA ALA A 58 -0.82 -9.35 29.32
C ALA A 58 -0.28 -10.76 29.63
N LYS A 59 -0.32 -11.65 28.63
CA LYS A 59 0.10 -13.05 28.80
C LYS A 59 0.60 -13.66 27.49
N ILE A 60 1.56 -14.58 27.61
CA ILE A 60 2.04 -15.45 26.54
C ILE A 60 1.90 -16.90 27.01
N ALA A 61 0.77 -17.57 26.77
CA ALA A 61 0.61 -19.03 26.86
C ALA A 61 -0.86 -19.47 26.65
N PRO A 62 -1.17 -20.36 25.68
CA PRO A 62 -0.38 -20.77 24.50
C PRO A 62 -0.41 -19.74 23.36
N ARG A 63 -1.37 -18.81 23.41
CA ARG A 63 -1.48 -17.65 22.53
C ARG A 63 -1.14 -16.38 23.29
N VAL A 64 -0.89 -15.30 22.56
CA VAL A 64 -0.62 -13.98 23.11
C VAL A 64 -1.94 -13.27 23.36
N THR A 65 -2.13 -12.78 24.59
CA THR A 65 -3.24 -11.90 24.96
C THR A 65 -2.71 -10.50 25.17
N LEU A 66 -3.38 -9.52 24.56
CA LEU A 66 -3.11 -8.10 24.70
C LEU A 66 -4.22 -7.43 25.50
N GLU A 67 -3.86 -6.47 26.34
CA GLU A 67 -4.78 -5.47 26.90
C GLU A 67 -4.65 -4.18 26.08
N ILE A 68 -5.74 -3.72 25.48
CA ILE A 68 -5.72 -2.54 24.62
C ILE A 68 -5.74 -1.27 25.48
N GLU A 69 -4.71 -0.45 25.35
CA GLU A 69 -4.55 0.81 26.10
C GLU A 69 -5.18 1.99 25.36
N SER A 70 -5.04 2.04 24.04
CA SER A 70 -5.60 3.11 23.22
C SER A 70 -5.90 2.66 21.79
N THR A 71 -6.83 3.37 21.16
CA THR A 71 -7.15 3.23 19.74
C THR A 71 -7.23 4.61 19.11
N GLU A 72 -6.70 4.72 17.90
CA GLU A 72 -6.80 5.92 17.07
C GLU A 72 -7.22 5.52 15.65
N ARG A 73 -7.89 6.45 14.95
CA ARG A 73 -8.24 6.27 13.55
C ARG A 73 -7.82 7.49 12.76
N SER A 74 -7.08 7.25 11.69
CA SER A 74 -6.73 8.30 10.74
C SER A 74 -7.62 8.23 9.50
N PRO A 75 -8.08 9.37 8.98
CA PRO A 75 -8.71 9.40 7.67
C PRO A 75 -7.69 9.03 6.59
N ARG A 76 -8.18 8.51 5.47
CA ARG A 76 -7.34 8.29 4.29
C ARG A 76 -7.17 9.64 3.57
N GLY A 77 -5.93 10.03 3.31
CA GLY A 77 -5.61 11.24 2.55
C GLY A 77 -5.77 11.03 1.04
N SER A 78 -4.92 11.68 0.25
CA SER A 78 -4.78 11.38 -1.19
C SER A 78 -4.52 9.88 -1.41
N THR A 79 -5.06 9.33 -2.49
CA THR A 79 -4.95 7.90 -2.80
C THR A 79 -4.30 7.68 -4.16
N ALA A 80 -3.60 6.56 -4.29
CA ALA A 80 -3.07 6.08 -5.55
C ALA A 80 -3.73 4.77 -5.95
N VAL A 81 -4.17 4.68 -7.21
CA VAL A 81 -4.61 3.43 -7.84
C VAL A 81 -3.67 3.12 -8.99
N LEU A 82 -3.11 1.92 -9.03
CA LEU A 82 -2.27 1.46 -10.11
C LEU A 82 -3.00 0.43 -10.97
N LEU A 83 -3.17 0.72 -12.25
CA LEU A 83 -3.55 -0.23 -13.29
C LEU A 83 -2.27 -0.85 -13.86
N CYS A 84 -2.06 -2.15 -13.63
CA CYS A 84 -0.79 -2.82 -13.91
C CYS A 84 -0.95 -3.96 -14.92
N GLY A 85 -0.31 -3.84 -16.09
CA GLY A 85 -0.17 -4.94 -17.03
C GLY A 85 0.69 -6.07 -16.47
N ALA A 86 0.60 -7.26 -17.06
CA ALA A 86 1.33 -8.43 -16.59
C ALA A 86 2.87 -8.24 -16.69
N PRO A 87 3.62 -8.28 -15.55
CA PRO A 87 5.07 -8.24 -15.58
C PRO A 87 5.67 -9.57 -16.05
N GLU A 88 6.98 -9.60 -16.30
CA GLU A 88 7.68 -10.85 -16.61
C GLU A 88 7.88 -11.72 -15.36
N GLY A 89 7.65 -13.04 -15.51
CA GLY A 89 7.90 -14.02 -14.47
C GLY A 89 7.05 -13.78 -13.21
N GLN A 90 7.65 -13.98 -12.04
CA GLN A 90 6.96 -13.86 -10.74
C GLN A 90 7.18 -12.51 -10.06
N ARG A 91 7.49 -11.46 -10.83
CA ARG A 91 7.87 -10.13 -10.28
C ARG A 91 6.73 -9.36 -9.64
N PHE A 92 5.48 -9.76 -9.86
CA PHE A 92 4.34 -9.08 -9.26
C PHE A 92 4.28 -9.25 -7.73
N ASP A 93 4.75 -10.37 -7.20
CA ASP A 93 4.83 -10.56 -5.74
C ASP A 93 5.70 -9.50 -5.09
N TRP A 94 6.89 -9.28 -5.65
CA TRP A 94 7.80 -8.23 -5.19
C TRP A 94 7.19 -6.84 -5.37
N LEU A 95 6.49 -6.59 -6.49
CA LEU A 95 5.80 -5.32 -6.70
C LEU A 95 4.72 -5.08 -5.65
N VAL A 96 3.94 -6.10 -5.26
CA VAL A 96 2.91 -5.99 -4.21
C VAL A 96 3.51 -5.51 -2.90
N GLU A 97 4.66 -6.05 -2.49
CA GLU A 97 5.37 -5.59 -1.28
C GLU A 97 5.71 -4.10 -1.39
N LYS A 98 6.25 -3.66 -2.53
CA LYS A 98 6.67 -2.25 -2.72
C LYS A 98 5.52 -1.28 -2.86
N LEU A 99 4.42 -1.67 -3.49
CA LEU A 99 3.21 -0.84 -3.54
C LEU A 99 2.60 -0.67 -2.15
N ALA A 100 2.59 -1.72 -1.32
CA ALA A 100 2.14 -1.65 0.06
C ALA A 100 3.06 -0.77 0.93
N GLU A 101 4.38 -0.89 0.78
CA GLU A 101 5.36 -0.02 1.46
C GLU A 101 5.17 1.46 1.09
N LEU A 102 4.87 1.75 -0.18
CA LEU A 102 4.65 3.12 -0.69
C LEU A 102 3.24 3.66 -0.44
N GLY A 103 2.37 2.90 0.26
CA GLY A 103 1.03 3.36 0.64
C GLY A 103 0.04 3.46 -0.52
N VAL A 104 0.30 2.77 -1.64
CA VAL A 104 -0.65 2.67 -2.76
C VAL A 104 -1.97 2.08 -2.25
N ALA A 105 -3.08 2.70 -2.64
CA ALA A 105 -4.39 2.29 -2.16
C ALA A 105 -4.81 0.95 -2.74
N ARG A 106 -4.60 0.81 -4.04
CA ARG A 106 -5.13 -0.27 -4.83
C ARG A 106 -4.24 -0.57 -6.01
N VAL A 107 -4.07 -1.84 -6.31
CA VAL A 107 -3.52 -2.30 -7.58
C VAL A 107 -4.53 -3.18 -8.28
N ARG A 108 -4.80 -2.85 -9.54
CA ARG A 108 -5.69 -3.58 -10.43
C ARG A 108 -4.87 -4.15 -11.57
N PRO A 109 -4.67 -5.48 -11.61
CA PRO A 109 -4.11 -6.15 -12.78
C PRO A 109 -5.01 -5.88 -14.00
N ILE A 110 -4.42 -5.49 -15.12
CA ILE A 110 -5.14 -5.26 -16.38
C ILE A 110 -4.69 -6.24 -17.46
N GLU A 111 -5.66 -6.78 -18.18
CA GLU A 111 -5.44 -7.59 -19.36
C GLU A 111 -5.12 -6.69 -20.56
N CYS A 112 -4.00 -6.96 -21.23
CA CYS A 112 -3.55 -6.19 -22.38
C CYS A 112 -3.40 -7.08 -23.61
N ALA A 113 -3.55 -6.50 -24.80
CA ALA A 113 -3.53 -7.21 -26.08
C ALA A 113 -2.21 -7.96 -26.30
N ARG A 114 -1.09 -7.34 -25.93
CA ARG A 114 0.26 -7.90 -26.12
C ARG A 114 0.69 -8.88 -25.03
N ARG A 115 -0.01 -8.89 -23.88
CA ARG A 115 0.24 -9.84 -22.80
C ARG A 115 -0.92 -9.87 -21.80
N ARG A 116 -1.35 -11.09 -21.50
CA ARG A 116 -2.37 -11.37 -20.48
C ARG A 116 -1.77 -11.94 -19.21
N TRP A 117 -2.53 -11.85 -18.12
CA TRP A 117 -2.20 -12.53 -16.88
C TRP A 117 -2.45 -14.03 -17.04
N ALA A 118 -1.39 -14.83 -16.98
CA ALA A 118 -1.56 -16.28 -16.92
C ALA A 118 -2.20 -16.65 -15.58
N SER A 119 -3.10 -17.64 -15.58
CA SER A 119 -3.79 -18.10 -14.35
C SER A 119 -2.82 -18.44 -13.21
N VAL A 120 -1.67 -19.06 -13.53
CA VAL A 120 -0.61 -19.40 -12.57
C VAL A 120 0.04 -18.17 -11.90
N MET A 121 -0.03 -17.00 -12.52
CA MET A 121 0.47 -15.75 -11.95
C MET A 121 -0.51 -15.17 -10.94
N VAL A 122 -1.81 -15.40 -11.11
CA VAL A 122 -2.88 -14.82 -10.28
C VAL A 122 -3.00 -15.59 -8.97
N ARG A 123 -2.48 -15.00 -7.89
CA ARG A 123 -2.37 -15.67 -6.58
C ARG A 123 -2.89 -14.76 -5.45
N PRO A 124 -4.22 -14.51 -5.37
CA PRO A 124 -4.79 -13.50 -4.48
C PRO A 124 -4.41 -13.71 -3.01
N ASP A 125 -4.48 -14.95 -2.50
CA ASP A 125 -4.13 -15.25 -1.10
C ASP A 125 -2.66 -14.98 -0.80
N ARG A 126 -1.78 -15.30 -1.75
CA ARG A 126 -0.34 -15.03 -1.63
C ARG A 126 -0.08 -13.53 -1.62
N TRP A 127 -0.68 -12.79 -2.53
CA TRP A 127 -0.54 -11.34 -2.60
C TRP A 127 -1.08 -10.64 -1.36
N ARG A 128 -2.23 -11.09 -0.83
CA ARG A 128 -2.77 -10.57 0.42
C ARG A 128 -1.81 -10.78 1.59
N ARG A 129 -1.19 -11.96 1.70
CA ARG A 129 -0.17 -12.23 2.74
C ARG A 129 1.05 -11.31 2.60
N LEU A 130 1.53 -11.09 1.37
CA LEU A 130 2.65 -10.18 1.11
C LEU A 130 2.29 -8.74 1.46
N ALA A 131 1.10 -8.26 1.09
CA ALA A 131 0.62 -6.93 1.43
C ALA A 131 0.47 -6.73 2.95
N ILE A 132 -0.03 -7.73 3.68
CA ILE A 132 -0.10 -7.69 5.16
C ILE A 132 1.30 -7.64 5.76
N ALA A 133 2.23 -8.50 5.32
CA ALA A 133 3.60 -8.49 5.81
C ALA A 133 4.31 -7.16 5.54
N ALA A 134 4.14 -6.60 4.35
CA ALA A 134 4.68 -5.30 3.97
C ALA A 134 4.05 -4.16 4.79
N LEU A 135 2.73 -4.17 5.01
CA LEU A 135 2.03 -3.23 5.89
C LEU A 135 2.61 -3.26 7.31
N GLN A 136 2.86 -4.45 7.84
CA GLN A 136 3.42 -4.62 9.18
C GLN A 136 4.86 -4.11 9.27
N GLN A 137 5.70 -4.41 8.27
CA GLN A 137 7.08 -3.94 8.19
C GLN A 137 7.17 -2.42 8.02
N SER A 138 6.37 -1.84 7.13
CA SER A 138 6.34 -0.40 6.88
C SER A 138 5.60 0.39 7.97
N ARG A 139 4.95 -0.30 8.91
CA ARG A 139 4.08 0.28 9.95
C ARG A 139 2.95 1.14 9.33
N GLY A 140 2.49 0.75 8.15
CA GLY A 140 1.43 1.45 7.43
C GLY A 140 0.07 1.27 8.11
N ARG A 141 -0.85 2.22 7.87
CA ARG A 141 -2.21 2.20 8.44
C ARG A 141 -3.27 1.60 7.52
N PHE A 142 -2.99 1.54 6.23
CA PHE A 142 -3.95 1.11 5.22
C PHE A 142 -3.38 -0.05 4.40
N LEU A 143 -4.10 -1.17 4.37
CA LEU A 143 -3.74 -2.34 3.60
C LEU A 143 -3.94 -2.05 2.10
N LEU A 144 -2.99 -2.49 1.28
CA LEU A 144 -3.11 -2.46 -0.18
C LEU A 144 -4.25 -3.39 -0.62
N GLU A 145 -5.20 -2.84 -1.37
CA GLU A 145 -6.23 -3.62 -2.04
C GLU A 145 -5.68 -4.16 -3.36
N ILE A 146 -5.86 -5.47 -3.59
CA ILE A 146 -5.34 -6.15 -4.78
C ILE A 146 -6.54 -6.82 -5.45
N GLU A 147 -6.89 -6.32 -6.62
CA GLU A 147 -8.07 -6.81 -7.34
C GLU A 147 -7.74 -7.95 -8.30
N SER A 148 -8.79 -8.61 -8.79
CA SER A 148 -8.68 -9.60 -9.86
C SER A 148 -8.37 -8.93 -11.20
N PRO A 149 -7.68 -9.63 -12.13
CA PRO A 149 -7.48 -9.11 -13.47
C PRO A 149 -8.80 -8.82 -14.20
N VAL A 150 -8.86 -7.64 -14.84
CA VAL A 150 -9.99 -7.21 -15.67
C VAL A 150 -9.48 -6.64 -17.00
N SER A 151 -10.38 -6.41 -17.95
CA SER A 151 -10.01 -5.75 -19.21
C SER A 151 -9.56 -4.30 -18.96
N LEU A 152 -8.66 -3.80 -19.81
CA LEU A 152 -8.23 -2.40 -19.76
C LEU A 152 -9.42 -1.43 -19.80
N ALA A 153 -10.40 -1.67 -20.67
CA ALA A 153 -11.59 -0.82 -20.78
C ALA A 153 -12.38 -0.74 -19.47
N ALA A 154 -12.70 -1.90 -18.86
CA ALA A 154 -13.41 -1.95 -17.58
C ALA A 154 -12.61 -1.28 -16.46
N ALA A 155 -11.29 -1.47 -16.43
CA ALA A 155 -10.43 -0.81 -15.45
C ALA A 155 -10.44 0.72 -15.56
N LEU A 156 -10.49 1.27 -16.78
CA LEU A 156 -10.51 2.72 -17.01
C LEU A 156 -11.85 3.35 -16.64
N GLU A 157 -12.96 2.63 -16.86
CA GLU A 157 -14.32 3.07 -16.49
C GLU A 157 -14.52 3.15 -14.97
N LEU A 158 -13.88 2.28 -14.20
CA LEU A 158 -13.95 2.30 -12.73
C LEU A 158 -13.26 3.51 -12.09
N GLU A 159 -12.43 4.22 -12.84
CA GLU A 159 -11.58 5.28 -12.32
C GLU A 159 -12.04 6.68 -12.74
N VAL A 160 -13.28 6.84 -13.22
CA VAL A 160 -13.79 8.11 -13.77
C VAL A 160 -13.70 9.31 -12.83
N ASP A 161 -13.84 9.11 -11.52
CA ASP A 161 -13.78 10.18 -10.50
C ASP A 161 -12.36 10.54 -10.04
N ARG A 162 -11.33 10.11 -10.79
CA ARG A 162 -9.93 10.44 -10.54
C ARG A 162 -9.65 11.93 -10.73
N VAL A 163 -8.73 12.46 -9.92
CA VAL A 163 -8.26 13.85 -10.01
C VAL A 163 -7.05 13.97 -10.93
N LEU A 164 -6.25 12.91 -11.04
CA LEU A 164 -5.10 12.86 -11.94
C LEU A 164 -4.96 11.46 -12.56
N ALA A 165 -4.62 11.41 -13.84
CA ALA A 165 -4.49 10.18 -14.60
C ALA A 165 -3.18 10.21 -15.40
N VAL A 166 -2.30 9.24 -15.16
CA VAL A 166 -0.95 9.21 -15.72
C VAL A 166 -0.67 7.88 -16.40
N LEU A 167 -0.23 7.94 -17.65
CA LEU A 167 0.29 6.82 -18.42
C LEU A 167 1.82 6.81 -18.34
N ALA A 168 2.43 5.73 -17.89
CA ALA A 168 3.87 5.53 -17.97
C ALA A 168 4.28 5.29 -19.43
N ASP A 169 4.84 6.32 -20.07
CA ASP A 169 5.27 6.28 -21.47
C ASP A 169 6.56 7.10 -21.65
N PRO A 170 7.62 6.52 -22.26
CA PRO A 170 8.85 7.25 -22.55
C PRO A 170 8.67 8.51 -23.42
N ALA A 171 7.58 8.62 -24.18
CA ALA A 171 7.26 9.81 -24.97
C ALA A 171 6.56 10.92 -24.17
N GLY A 172 6.35 10.73 -22.86
CA GLY A 172 5.69 11.67 -21.98
C GLY A 172 6.59 12.80 -21.48
N VAL A 173 6.00 13.68 -20.66
CA VAL A 173 6.75 14.71 -19.93
C VAL A 173 7.46 14.11 -18.72
N PRO A 174 8.58 14.70 -18.23
CA PRO A 174 9.24 14.20 -17.03
C PRO A 174 8.35 14.38 -15.79
N PRO A 175 8.54 13.58 -14.72
CA PRO A 175 7.61 13.55 -13.58
C PRO A 175 7.59 14.87 -12.79
N ILE A 176 8.70 15.63 -12.82
CA ILE A 176 8.81 16.96 -12.22
C ILE A 176 7.87 17.99 -12.85
N SER A 177 7.41 17.75 -14.09
CA SER A 177 6.46 18.62 -14.80
C SER A 177 4.99 18.28 -14.50
N VAL A 178 4.73 17.26 -13.69
CA VAL A 178 3.38 16.81 -13.33
C VAL A 178 3.12 17.16 -11.87
N ALA A 179 2.25 18.14 -11.63
CA ALA A 179 1.82 18.50 -10.28
C ALA A 179 0.83 17.45 -9.74
N LEU A 180 1.11 16.90 -8.56
CA LEU A 180 0.16 16.06 -7.84
C LEU A 180 -0.93 16.93 -7.19
N PRO A 181 -2.20 16.47 -7.22
CA PRO A 181 -3.26 17.14 -6.48
C PRO A 181 -3.05 16.95 -4.97
N GLY A 182 -3.43 17.95 -4.17
CA GLY A 182 -3.35 17.89 -2.70
C GLY A 182 -4.35 16.91 -2.05
N SER A 183 -5.36 16.45 -2.80
CA SER A 183 -6.38 15.52 -2.34
C SER A 183 -7.00 14.74 -3.52
N GLY A 184 -7.68 13.64 -3.21
CA GLY A 184 -8.36 12.79 -4.18
C GLY A 184 -7.48 11.67 -4.75
N THR A 185 -7.99 11.00 -5.79
CA THR A 185 -7.38 9.80 -6.35
C THR A 185 -6.49 10.13 -7.55
N THR A 186 -5.24 9.69 -7.50
CA THR A 186 -4.32 9.68 -8.64
C THR A 186 -4.24 8.26 -9.20
N VAL A 187 -4.39 8.13 -10.50
CA VAL A 187 -4.44 6.84 -11.19
C VAL A 187 -3.25 6.73 -12.13
N GLY A 188 -2.48 5.66 -11.98
CA GLY A 188 -1.37 5.32 -12.85
C GLY A 188 -1.74 4.14 -13.73
N VAL A 189 -1.33 4.15 -14.99
CA VAL A 189 -1.45 3.00 -15.88
C VAL A 189 -0.09 2.63 -16.45
N VAL A 190 0.29 1.37 -16.25
CA VAL A 190 1.58 0.80 -16.66
C VAL A 190 1.32 -0.43 -17.49
N GLY A 191 1.87 -0.45 -18.70
CA GLY A 191 1.70 -1.55 -19.64
C GLY A 191 2.49 -2.81 -19.29
N PRO A 192 2.17 -3.95 -19.93
CA PRO A 192 2.94 -5.18 -19.79
C PRO A 192 4.32 -5.03 -20.44
N ALA A 193 5.15 -6.07 -20.37
CA ALA A 193 6.50 -6.07 -20.97
C ALA A 193 6.51 -5.72 -22.49
N GLY A 194 5.44 -6.05 -23.22
CA GLY A 194 5.26 -5.69 -24.64
C GLY A 194 4.71 -4.28 -24.89
N GLY A 195 4.41 -3.54 -23.83
CA GLY A 195 3.71 -2.25 -23.86
C GLY A 195 2.25 -2.36 -24.30
N PHE A 196 1.61 -1.21 -24.44
CA PHE A 196 0.29 -1.06 -25.05
C PHE A 196 0.37 -1.03 -26.57
N ASP A 197 -0.60 -1.62 -27.25
CA ASP A 197 -0.81 -1.41 -28.67
C ASP A 197 -1.42 -0.03 -28.99
N GLN A 198 -1.61 0.26 -30.27
CA GLN A 198 -2.12 1.56 -30.69
C GLN A 198 -3.57 1.82 -30.25
N ALA A 199 -4.42 0.79 -30.26
CA ALA A 199 -5.82 0.91 -29.85
C ALA A 199 -5.93 1.15 -28.35
N GLU A 200 -5.15 0.41 -27.54
CA GLU A 200 -5.04 0.58 -26.10
C GLU A 200 -4.52 1.96 -25.73
N ARG A 201 -3.49 2.45 -26.42
CA ARG A 201 -2.95 3.82 -26.23
C ARG A 201 -4.01 4.88 -26.50
N SER A 202 -4.70 4.77 -27.64
CA SER A 202 -5.77 5.70 -28.00
C SER A 202 -6.91 5.67 -26.98
N LEU A 203 -7.27 4.49 -26.45
CA LEU A 203 -8.28 4.35 -25.40
C LEU A 203 -7.86 5.05 -24.10
N ILE A 204 -6.63 4.79 -23.64
CA ILE A 204 -6.07 5.41 -22.43
C ILE A 204 -6.03 6.94 -22.56
N GLN A 205 -5.54 7.44 -23.69
CA GLN A 205 -5.46 8.88 -23.97
C GLN A 205 -6.85 9.52 -24.13
N GLY A 206 -7.80 8.82 -24.75
CA GLY A 206 -9.19 9.26 -24.87
C GLY A 206 -9.89 9.42 -23.51
N MET A 207 -9.43 8.67 -22.51
CA MET A 207 -9.83 8.84 -21.10
C MET A 207 -9.05 9.95 -20.38
N GLY A 208 -8.24 10.77 -21.07
CA GLY A 208 -7.54 11.90 -20.45
C GLY A 208 -6.31 11.52 -19.62
N PHE A 209 -5.77 10.31 -19.76
CA PHE A 209 -4.48 9.96 -19.17
C PHE A 209 -3.35 10.71 -19.87
N ARG A 210 -2.54 11.40 -19.07
CA ARG A 210 -1.38 12.16 -19.56
C ARG A 210 -0.14 11.28 -19.57
N ALA A 211 0.59 11.28 -20.68
CA ALA A 211 1.84 10.54 -20.78
C ALA A 211 2.94 11.16 -19.88
N MET A 212 3.61 10.33 -19.09
CA MET A 212 4.73 10.69 -18.23
C MET A 212 5.89 9.73 -18.45
N ALA A 213 7.05 10.30 -18.74
CA ALA A 213 8.30 9.57 -18.90
C ALA A 213 8.95 9.38 -17.53
N LEU A 214 9.05 8.12 -17.07
CA LEU A 214 9.62 7.78 -15.75
C LEU A 214 11.16 7.60 -15.79
N SER A 215 11.74 7.50 -16.99
CA SER A 215 13.17 7.43 -17.24
C SER A 215 13.45 7.70 -18.73
N ASP A 216 14.70 8.01 -19.07
CA ASP A 216 15.14 8.16 -20.47
C ASP A 216 15.12 6.82 -21.25
N GLY A 217 15.18 5.70 -20.53
CA GLY A 217 15.15 4.35 -21.08
C GLY A 217 13.79 3.66 -20.99
N ARG A 218 13.70 2.46 -21.59
CA ARG A 218 12.56 1.56 -21.37
C ARG A 218 12.72 0.83 -20.04
N LEU A 219 11.78 1.03 -19.13
CA LEU A 219 11.69 0.27 -17.88
C LEU A 219 10.94 -1.05 -18.09
N ARG A 220 11.25 -2.04 -17.25
CA ARG A 220 10.38 -3.21 -17.09
C ARG A 220 9.08 -2.78 -16.40
N THR A 221 8.00 -3.55 -16.60
CA THR A 221 6.67 -3.25 -16.06
C THR A 221 6.69 -2.98 -14.55
N GLU A 222 7.29 -3.86 -13.76
CA GLU A 222 7.38 -3.69 -12.30
C GLU A 222 8.25 -2.49 -11.89
N THR A 223 9.27 -2.15 -12.68
CA THR A 223 10.13 -0.98 -12.42
C THR A 223 9.40 0.31 -12.74
N ALA A 224 8.64 0.37 -13.84
CA ALA A 224 7.79 1.50 -14.17
C ALA A 224 6.69 1.69 -13.12
N ALA A 225 6.03 0.61 -12.69
CA ALA A 225 5.05 0.64 -11.61
C ALA A 225 5.64 1.16 -10.29
N LEU A 226 6.83 0.68 -9.92
CA LEU A 226 7.53 1.17 -8.74
C LEU A 226 7.89 2.66 -8.86
N ALA A 227 8.47 3.07 -9.99
CA ALA A 227 8.88 4.45 -10.22
C ALA A 227 7.68 5.41 -10.17
N TRP A 228 6.55 5.02 -10.77
CA TRP A 228 5.30 5.78 -10.68
C TRP A 228 4.80 5.88 -9.23
N ALA A 229 4.76 4.75 -8.50
CA ALA A 229 4.30 4.73 -7.11
C ALA A 229 5.20 5.56 -6.20
N ALA A 230 6.52 5.52 -6.41
CA ALA A 230 7.48 6.31 -5.66
C ALA A 230 7.36 7.82 -5.95
N TRP A 231 7.14 8.19 -7.22
CA TRP A 231 6.85 9.58 -7.60
C TRP A 231 5.58 10.09 -6.90
N TRP A 232 4.50 9.31 -6.93
CA TRP A 232 3.26 9.68 -6.23
C TRP A 232 3.50 9.81 -4.73
N ALA A 233 4.08 8.78 -4.09
CA ALA A 233 4.32 8.76 -2.66
C ALA A 233 5.18 9.95 -2.23
N GLY A 234 6.29 10.21 -2.93
CA GLY A 234 7.22 11.32 -2.68
C GLY A 234 6.56 12.68 -2.73
N GLY A 235 5.69 12.93 -3.71
CA GLY A 235 4.95 14.19 -3.80
C GLY A 235 3.76 14.30 -2.84
N SER A 236 3.23 13.18 -2.35
CA SER A 236 2.21 13.14 -1.28
C SER A 236 2.79 13.32 0.14
N VAL A 237 4.11 13.19 0.33
CA VAL A 237 4.77 13.35 1.64
C VAL A 237 4.66 14.78 2.20
N GLY A 238 4.36 15.79 1.38
CA GLY A 238 4.08 17.16 1.85
C GLY A 238 2.90 17.31 2.82
N ALA A 239 2.10 16.25 3.03
CA ALA A 239 1.02 16.20 4.01
C ALA A 239 1.42 15.55 5.36
N TRP A 240 2.61 14.96 5.49
CA TRP A 240 3.08 14.33 6.74
C TRP A 240 3.44 15.34 7.84
N GLU A 241 3.76 16.59 7.49
CA GLU A 241 4.27 17.60 8.44
C GLU A 241 3.21 18.49 9.13
N LYS A 242 1.91 18.15 9.10
CA LYS A 242 0.90 18.98 9.79
C LYS A 242 -0.03 18.28 10.78
N ASN A 243 0.00 16.94 10.89
CA ASN A 243 -0.89 16.21 11.82
C ASN A 243 -0.26 14.91 12.39
N GLY A 244 1.07 14.80 12.42
CA GLY A 244 1.71 13.78 13.26
C GLY A 244 1.33 14.03 14.72
N PRO A 245 1.18 12.98 15.56
CA PRO A 245 0.94 13.20 16.98
C PRO A 245 2.06 14.09 17.49
N HIS A 246 1.70 15.30 17.94
CA HIS A 246 2.58 16.09 18.78
C HIS A 246 3.01 15.16 19.91
N LEU A 247 4.26 14.68 19.85
CA LEU A 247 4.96 14.27 21.03
C LEU A 247 5.08 15.56 21.83
N ASP A 248 4.15 15.71 22.78
CA ASP A 248 3.99 16.86 23.63
C ASP A 248 5.23 16.95 24.53
N ASP A 249 6.30 17.51 23.98
CA ASP A 249 7.53 17.84 24.69
C ASP A 249 7.27 19.18 25.41
N ARG A 250 6.43 19.14 26.45
CA ARG A 250 6.29 20.17 27.49
C ARG A 250 5.24 19.78 28.53
N GLN A 251 5.73 19.12 29.59
CA GLN A 251 5.47 19.41 31.01
C GLN A 251 6.17 18.27 31.78
N THR A 252 7.20 18.50 32.59
CA THR A 252 7.03 19.13 33.91
C THR A 252 8.40 19.59 34.45
N ARG A 253 8.47 20.89 34.77
CA ARG A 253 9.18 21.56 35.88
C ARG A 253 10.30 20.80 36.62
N GLN A 254 11.50 21.37 36.63
CA GLN A 254 12.03 22.18 37.75
C GLN A 254 12.89 23.31 37.21
#